data_AF-A0A382UVL7-F1
#
_entry.id   AF-A0A382UVL7-F1
#
_cell.length_a   1.000
_cell.length_b   1.000
_cell.length_c   1.000
_cell.angle_alpha   90.00
_cell.angle_beta   90.00
_cell.angle_gamma   90.00
#
_symmetry.space_group_name_H-M   'P 1'
#
loop_
_entity.id
_entity.type
_entity.pdbx_description
1 polymer ?
#
loop_
_entity_poly.entity_id
_entity_poly.type
_entity_poly.pdbx_seq_one_letter_code
_entity_poly.pdbx_strand_id
1 'polypeptide(L)'
;LNENAEFDAKPELEIYADDVKCSHGSTSGSLDENSIFYLMSRGLNHKEAKKLLINGFLLDVVEKITDLEIKKLIKEIIGVSE
;
A
#
# COMPACT_ATOMS: atom_id res chain seq x y z
N LEU A 1 5.59 7.31 -7.75
CA LEU A 1 6.49 6.23 -8.24
C LEU A 1 7.19 6.75 -9.48
N ASN A 2 8.44 7.18 -9.33
CA ASN A 2 9.31 7.65 -10.41
C ASN A 2 10.75 7.21 -10.09
N GLU A 3 11.65 7.41 -11.05
CA GLU A 3 13.08 7.03 -10.93
C GLU A 3 13.84 7.77 -9.81
N ASN A 4 13.27 8.87 -9.32
CA ASN A 4 13.88 9.69 -8.26
C ASN A 4 13.28 9.38 -6.88
N ALA A 5 12.45 8.34 -6.76
CA ALA A 5 11.86 7.95 -5.49
C ALA A 5 12.89 7.22 -4.63
N GLU A 6 12.95 7.60 -3.36
CA GLU A 6 13.84 7.01 -2.35
C GLU A 6 13.01 6.47 -1.18
N PHE A 7 13.50 5.42 -0.53
CA PHE A 7 12.88 4.81 0.64
C PHE A 7 13.96 4.37 1.63
N ASP A 8 13.93 4.95 2.83
CA ASP A 8 14.81 4.59 3.94
C ASP A 8 14.01 3.84 5.01
N ALA A 9 14.50 2.67 5.41
CA ALA A 9 13.94 1.94 6.53
C ALA A 9 15.05 1.53 7.51
N LYS A 10 14.80 1.79 8.79
CA LYS A 10 15.66 1.37 9.90
C LYS A 10 14.82 0.66 10.96
N PRO A 11 14.42 -0.60 10.73
CA PRO A 11 13.64 -1.34 11.72
C PRO A 11 14.58 -1.89 12.81
N GLU A 12 14.24 -1.63 14.08
CA GLU A 12 15.04 -2.02 15.24
C GLU A 12 14.16 -2.72 16.29
N LEU A 13 14.71 -3.71 17.00
CA LEU A 13 14.06 -4.43 18.09
C LEU A 13 15.02 -4.52 19.28
N GLU A 14 14.63 -3.97 20.41
CA GLU A 14 15.34 -4.11 21.69
C GLU A 14 14.52 -5.03 22.60
N ILE A 15 14.99 -6.27 22.78
CA ILE A 15 14.25 -7.33 23.48
C ILE A 15 15.01 -7.71 24.76
N TYR A 16 14.36 -7.56 25.92
CA TYR A 16 14.94 -7.83 27.25
C TYR A 16 14.31 -9.03 27.97
N ALA A 17 13.52 -9.85 27.27
CA ALA A 17 12.77 -10.97 27.84
C ALA A 17 13.11 -12.30 27.14
N ASP A 18 13.05 -13.39 27.89
CA ASP A 18 13.65 -14.67 27.51
C ASP A 18 12.72 -15.61 26.74
N ASP A 19 11.39 -15.44 26.85
CA ASP A 19 10.37 -16.27 26.17
C ASP A 19 9.45 -15.43 25.29
N VAL A 20 10.00 -14.89 24.20
CA VAL A 20 9.25 -14.10 23.23
C VAL A 20 9.50 -14.55 21.79
N LYS A 21 8.50 -14.34 20.94
CA LYS A 21 8.65 -14.43 19.48
C LYS A 21 8.47 -13.04 18.90
N CYS A 22 9.54 -12.51 18.35
CA CYS A 22 9.55 -11.20 17.71
C CYS A 22 10.00 -11.34 16.27
N SER A 23 9.32 -10.67 15.37
CA SER A 23 9.71 -10.57 13.97
C SER A 23 9.42 -9.16 13.47
N HIS A 24 10.14 -8.78 12.42
CA HIS A 24 9.94 -7.52 11.71
C HIS A 24 10.08 -7.80 10.22
N GLY A 25 9.43 -6.97 9.42
CA GLY A 25 9.53 -7.02 7.97
C GLY A 25 9.41 -5.62 7.40
N SER A 26 10.23 -5.31 6.41
CA SER A 26 10.17 -4.06 5.66
C SER A 26 10.39 -4.40 4.19
N THR A 27 9.46 -4.00 3.33
CA THR A 27 9.56 -4.21 1.89
C THR A 27 9.37 -2.90 1.17
N SER A 28 10.14 -2.71 0.11
CA SER A 28 10.06 -1.59 -0.81
C SER A 28 10.21 -2.10 -2.23
N GLY A 29 9.48 -1.51 -3.16
CA GLY A 29 9.55 -1.89 -4.57
C GLY A 29 8.61 -1.05 -5.43
N SER A 30 8.85 -1.12 -6.74
CA SER A 30 7.94 -0.55 -7.74
C SER A 30 6.71 -1.45 -7.93
N LEU A 31 5.69 -0.91 -8.61
CA LEU A 31 4.55 -1.73 -9.04
C LEU A 31 5.02 -2.84 -9.99
N ASP A 32 4.39 -4.00 -9.91
CA ASP A 32 4.65 -5.10 -10.84
C ASP A 32 4.09 -4.76 -12.23
N GLU A 33 4.99 -4.60 -13.19
CA GLU A 33 4.65 -4.26 -14.57
C GLU A 33 3.86 -5.39 -15.27
N ASN A 34 3.99 -6.66 -14.84
CA ASN A 34 3.14 -7.73 -15.35
C ASN A 34 1.69 -7.56 -14.90
N SER A 35 1.47 -7.16 -13.65
CA SER A 35 0.14 -6.83 -13.12
C SER A 35 -0.46 -5.63 -13.85
N ILE A 36 0.33 -4.60 -14.14
CA ILE A 36 -0.10 -3.45 -14.95
C ILE A 36 -0.48 -3.91 -16.37
N PHE A 37 0.39 -4.66 -17.05
CA PHE A 37 0.14 -5.19 -18.38
C PHE A 37 -1.13 -6.05 -18.41
N TYR A 38 -1.32 -6.91 -17.41
CA TYR A 38 -2.50 -7.76 -17.28
C TYR A 38 -3.78 -6.91 -17.17
N LEU A 39 -3.81 -5.91 -16.28
CA LEU A 39 -4.95 -5.00 -16.14
C LEU A 39 -5.22 -4.22 -17.43
N MET A 40 -4.16 -3.79 -18.14
CA MET A 40 -4.31 -3.11 -19.42
C MET A 40 -4.90 -4.02 -20.51
N SER A 41 -4.52 -5.30 -20.53
CA SER A 41 -5.13 -6.29 -21.44
C SER A 41 -6.63 -6.50 -21.21
N ARG A 42 -7.13 -6.11 -20.03
CA ARG A 42 -8.55 -6.13 -19.67
C ARG A 42 -9.29 -4.82 -19.96
N GLY A 43 -8.65 -3.89 -20.68
CA GLY A 43 -9.27 -2.66 -21.17
C GLY A 43 -9.04 -1.43 -20.32
N LEU A 44 -8.29 -1.53 -19.22
CA LEU A 44 -7.88 -0.35 -18.45
C LEU A 44 -6.73 0.38 -19.16
N ASN A 45 -6.73 1.70 -19.13
CA ASN A 45 -5.52 2.42 -19.52
C ASN A 45 -4.44 2.31 -18.41
N HIS A 46 -3.20 2.63 -18.76
CA HIS A 46 -2.06 2.52 -17.84
C HIS A 46 -2.27 3.29 -16.51
N LYS A 47 -2.91 4.46 -16.57
CA LYS A 47 -3.19 5.27 -15.37
C LYS A 47 -4.23 4.60 -14.48
N GLU A 48 -5.28 4.03 -15.06
CA GLU A 48 -6.32 3.29 -14.34
C GLU A 48 -5.76 2.02 -13.71
N ALA A 49 -4.95 1.25 -14.45
CA ALA A 49 -4.30 0.04 -13.93
C ALA A 49 -3.42 0.36 -12.71
N LYS A 50 -2.57 1.40 -12.80
CA LYS A 50 -1.77 1.85 -11.66
C LYS A 50 -2.64 2.30 -10.49
N LYS A 51 -3.67 3.11 -10.75
CA LYS A 51 -4.59 3.58 -9.70
C LYS A 51 -5.26 2.40 -8.98
N LEU A 52 -5.70 1.39 -9.72
CA LEU A 52 -6.34 0.21 -9.15
C LEU A 52 -5.41 -0.56 -8.21
N LEU A 53 -4.16 -0.81 -8.63
CA LEU A 53 -3.17 -1.51 -7.80
C LEU A 53 -2.81 -0.72 -6.53
N ILE A 54 -2.61 0.61 -6.65
CA ILE A 54 -2.30 1.48 -5.51
C ILE A 54 -3.49 1.50 -4.52
N ASN A 55 -4.71 1.64 -5.03
CA ASN A 55 -5.91 1.65 -4.19
C ASN A 55 -6.11 0.31 -3.50
N GLY A 56 -5.90 -0.82 -4.20
CA GLY A 56 -5.97 -2.15 -3.59
C GLY A 56 -4.96 -2.33 -2.45
N PHE A 57 -3.74 -1.81 -2.61
CA PHE A 57 -2.71 -1.83 -1.56
C PHE A 57 -3.11 -0.97 -0.33
N LEU A 58 -3.66 0.23 -0.55
CA LEU A 58 -4.03 1.15 0.53
C LEU A 58 -5.29 0.72 1.28
N LEU A 59 -6.24 0.05 0.61
CA LEU A 59 -7.55 -0.28 1.19
C LEU A 59 -7.45 -1.14 2.45
N ASP A 60 -6.52 -2.09 2.55
CA ASP A 60 -6.35 -2.91 3.76
C ASP A 60 -6.02 -2.08 5.00
N VAL A 61 -5.27 -0.99 4.84
CA VAL A 61 -4.93 -0.08 5.95
C VAL A 61 -6.09 0.86 6.25
N VAL A 62 -6.73 1.41 5.21
CA VAL A 62 -7.87 2.33 5.36
C VAL A 62 -9.05 1.65 6.04
N GLU A 63 -9.31 0.37 5.76
CA GLU A 63 -10.41 -0.36 6.38
C GLU A 63 -10.24 -0.59 7.88
N LYS A 64 -9.01 -0.50 8.41
CA LYS A 64 -8.72 -0.62 9.85
C LYS A 64 -9.07 0.66 10.64
N ILE A 65 -9.32 1.78 9.96
CA ILE A 65 -9.75 3.03 10.61
C ILE A 65 -11.15 2.82 11.20
N THR A 66 -11.31 3.01 12.51
CA THR A 66 -12.59 2.80 13.20
C THR A 66 -13.48 4.04 13.21
N ASP A 67 -12.88 5.23 13.16
CA ASP A 67 -13.61 6.49 13.03
C ASP A 67 -14.16 6.64 11.60
N LEU A 68 -15.49 6.73 11.48
CA LEU A 68 -16.17 6.71 10.19
C LEU A 68 -15.96 8.00 9.39
N GLU A 69 -15.87 9.16 10.06
CA GLU A 69 -15.63 10.45 9.40
C GLU A 69 -14.21 10.49 8.86
N ILE A 70 -13.22 10.01 9.64
CA ILE A 70 -11.83 9.90 9.18
C ILE A 70 -11.72 8.88 8.04
N LYS A 71 -12.35 7.70 8.15
CA LYS A 71 -12.33 6.70 7.08
C LYS A 71 -12.90 7.28 5.79
N LYS A 72 -14.03 7.98 5.86
CA LYS A 72 -14.66 8.61 4.70
C LYS A 72 -13.77 9.68 4.08
N LEU A 73 -13.21 10.58 4.90
CA LEU A 73 -12.27 11.61 4.45
C LEU A 73 -11.08 10.99 3.70
N ILE A 74 -10.47 9.94 4.26
CA ILE A 74 -9.33 9.27 3.62
C ILE A 74 -9.76 8.61 2.30
N LYS A 75 -10.90 7.93 2.24
CA LYS A 75 -11.47 7.34 1.01
C LYS A 75 -11.66 8.39 -0.09
N GLU A 76 -12.18 9.57 0.25
CA GLU A 76 -12.32 10.70 -0.67
C GLU A 76 -10.96 11.20 -1.18
N ILE A 77 -9.96 11.36 -0.30
CA ILE A 77 -8.61 11.83 -0.65
C ILE A 77 -7.91 10.88 -1.64
N ILE A 78 -8.02 9.57 -1.42
CA ILE A 78 -7.41 8.56 -2.31
C ILE A 78 -8.26 8.28 -3.56
N GLY A 79 -9.43 8.92 -3.67
CA GLY A 79 -10.33 8.80 -4.81
C GLY A 79 -10.89 7.39 -4.98
N VAL A 80 -11.24 6.75 -3.86
CA VAL A 80 -12.01 5.50 -3.77
C VAL A 80 -13.38 5.85 -3.19
N SER A 81 -14.40 5.85 -4.03
CA SER A 81 -15.80 5.97 -3.61
C SER A 81 -16.44 4.58 -3.59
N GLU A 82 -17.18 4.28 -2.53
CA GLU A 82 -18.13 3.16 -2.50
C GLU A 82 -19.30 3.38 -3.45
#